data_AF-A0A0B7N0B3-F1
#
_entry.id   AF-A0A0B7N0B3-F1
#
_cell.length_a   1.000
_cell.length_b   1.000
_cell.length_c   1.000
_cell.angle_alpha   90.00
_cell.angle_beta   90.00
_cell.angle_gamma   90.00
#
_symmetry.space_group_name_H-M   'P 1'
#
loop_
_entity.id
_entity.type
_entity.pdbx_description
1 polymer ?
#
loop_
_entity_poly.entity_id
_entity_poly.type
_entity_poly.pdbx_seq_one_letter_code
_entity_poly.pdbx_strand_id
1 'polypeptide(L)'
;MSASVGASGIALGAYGAHGLAKIVGDNPTKIKNWATAAHFQIIHGVALLALSSIPPAVRRIRPAAQPLILGGTFMFSGTMYLLTLNKEKFRSFGPVTP
;
A
#
# COMPACT_ATOMS: atom_id res chain seq x y z
N MET A 1 8.39 11.60 -4.14
CA MET A 1 7.91 10.49 -3.28
C MET A 1 6.42 10.20 -3.51
N SER A 2 5.53 11.18 -3.44
CA SER A 2 4.08 10.99 -3.60
C SER A 2 3.67 10.28 -4.90
N ALA A 3 4.21 10.71 -6.03
CA ALA A 3 3.97 10.06 -7.33
C ALA A 3 4.50 8.61 -7.39
N SER A 4 5.63 8.34 -6.75
CA SER A 4 6.24 7.01 -6.69
C SER A 4 5.38 6.01 -5.93
N VAL A 5 4.72 6.43 -4.85
CA VAL A 5 3.79 5.59 -4.06
C VAL A 5 2.57 5.20 -4.89
N GLY A 6 1.94 6.18 -5.56
CA GLY A 6 0.81 5.92 -6.44
C GLY A 6 1.18 5.04 -7.64
N ALA A 7 2.28 5.35 -8.32
CA ALA A 7 2.75 4.59 -9.48
C ALA A 7 3.07 3.13 -9.14
N SER A 8 3.74 2.88 -8.01
CA SER A 8 3.99 1.53 -7.52
C SER A 8 2.69 0.81 -7.12
N GLY A 9 1.71 1.52 -6.56
CA GLY A 9 0.38 0.97 -6.28
C GLY A 9 -0.35 0.51 -7.54
N ILE A 10 -0.26 1.27 -8.64
CA ILE A 10 -0.81 0.89 -9.96
C ILE A 10 -0.09 -0.35 -10.50
N ALA A 11 1.26 -0.35 -10.49
CA ALA A 11 2.05 -1.48 -10.97
C ALA A 11 1.75 -2.76 -10.19
N LEU A 12 1.71 -2.67 -8.86
CA LEU A 12 1.37 -3.79 -7.98
C LEU A 12 -0.09 -4.23 -8.17
N GLY A 13 -1.03 -3.30 -8.34
CA GLY A 13 -2.42 -3.61 -8.65
C GLY A 13 -2.57 -4.38 -9.97
N ALA A 14 -1.89 -3.93 -11.02
CA ALA A 14 -1.88 -4.61 -12.32
C ALA A 14 -1.27 -6.02 -12.23
N TYR A 15 -0.16 -6.16 -11.49
CA TYR A 15 0.42 -7.47 -11.17
C TYR A 15 -0.55 -8.37 -10.39
N GLY A 16 -1.29 -7.80 -9.43
CA GLY A 16 -2.34 -8.47 -8.67
C GLY A 16 -3.40 -9.10 -9.55
N ALA A 17 -3.88 -8.36 -10.56
CA ALA A 17 -4.95 -8.80 -11.43
C ALA A 17 -4.53 -9.85 -12.47
N HIS A 18 -3.27 -9.83 -12.92
CA HIS A 18 -2.83 -10.67 -14.07
C HIS A 18 -1.77 -11.71 -13.72
N GLY A 19 -0.90 -11.42 -12.75
CA GLY A 19 0.28 -12.24 -12.45
C GLY A 19 0.21 -12.99 -11.13
N LEU A 20 -0.49 -12.45 -10.14
CA LEU A 20 -0.44 -12.95 -8.76
C LEU A 20 -0.95 -14.39 -8.61
N ALA A 21 -2.01 -14.76 -9.34
CA ALA A 21 -2.56 -16.11 -9.30
C ALA A 21 -1.53 -17.20 -9.66
N LYS A 22 -0.51 -16.87 -10.47
CA LYS A 22 0.59 -17.80 -10.80
C LYS A 22 1.50 -18.11 -9.62
N ILE A 23 1.52 -17.26 -8.60
CA ILE A 23 2.35 -17.42 -7.39
C ILE A 23 1.55 -17.98 -6.22
N VAL A 24 0.31 -17.52 -6.04
CA VAL A 24 -0.51 -17.86 -4.86
C VAL A 24 -1.66 -18.81 -5.16
N GLY A 25 -1.80 -19.26 -6.41
CA GLY A 25 -2.96 -19.99 -6.92
C GLY A 25 -4.23 -19.13 -6.94
N ASP A 26 -5.38 -19.78 -7.11
CA ASP A 26 -6.69 -19.14 -7.07
C ASP A 26 -7.20 -18.89 -5.64
N ASN A 27 -6.30 -18.66 -4.68
CA ASN A 27 -6.69 -18.37 -3.31
C ASN A 27 -7.40 -17.00 -3.24
N PRO A 28 -8.73 -16.95 -3.03
CA PRO A 28 -9.49 -15.72 -3.17
C PRO A 28 -9.16 -14.71 -2.07
N THR A 29 -8.79 -15.18 -0.86
CA THR A 29 -8.39 -14.33 0.25
C THR A 29 -7.08 -13.62 -0.05
N LYS A 30 -6.09 -14.33 -0.60
CA LYS A 30 -4.79 -13.75 -0.97
C LYS A 30 -4.91 -12.73 -2.10
N ILE A 31 -5.70 -13.05 -3.13
CA ILE A 31 -5.97 -12.14 -4.24
C ILE A 31 -6.68 -10.87 -3.75
N LYS A 32 -7.72 -11.01 -2.91
CA LYS A 32 -8.43 -9.88 -2.30
C LYS A 32 -7.52 -9.03 -1.41
N ASN A 33 -6.64 -9.67 -0.64
CA ASN A 33 -5.70 -8.98 0.23
C ASN A 33 -4.72 -8.12 -0.57
N TRP A 34 -4.16 -8.67 -1.65
CA TRP A 34 -3.30 -7.92 -2.54
C TRP A 34 -4.01 -6.74 -3.21
N ALA A 35 -5.23 -6.96 -3.69
CA ALA A 35 -6.04 -5.89 -4.30
C ALA A 35 -6.34 -4.77 -3.30
N THR A 36 -6.68 -5.12 -2.05
CA THR A 36 -6.87 -4.18 -0.94
C THR A 36 -5.60 -3.35 -0.70
N ALA A 37 -4.45 -4.01 -0.60
CA ALA A 37 -3.16 -3.34 -0.37
C ALA A 37 -2.83 -2.34 -1.48
N ALA A 38 -3.05 -2.71 -2.75
CA ALA A 38 -2.85 -1.83 -3.90
C ALA A 38 -3.83 -0.65 -3.91
N HIS A 39 -5.10 -0.91 -3.61
CA HIS A 39 -6.12 0.14 -3.54
C HIS A 39 -5.76 1.22 -2.51
N PHE A 40 -5.42 0.81 -1.28
CA PHE A 40 -5.00 1.76 -0.24
C PHE A 40 -3.70 2.49 -0.59
N GLN A 41 -2.74 1.81 -1.23
CA GLN A 41 -1.50 2.45 -1.67
C GLN A 41 -1.75 3.53 -2.73
N ILE A 42 -2.67 3.30 -3.68
CA ILE A 42 -3.07 4.29 -4.68
C ILE A 42 -3.77 5.48 -4.00
N ILE A 43 -4.73 5.22 -3.10
CA ILE A 43 -5.44 6.27 -2.35
C ILE A 43 -4.44 7.14 -1.57
N HIS A 44 -3.52 6.53 -0.84
CA HIS A 44 -2.50 7.29 -0.10
C HIS A 44 -1.53 8.02 -1.04
N GLY A 45 -1.19 7.45 -2.20
CA GLY A 45 -0.42 8.12 -3.23
C GLY A 45 -1.11 9.39 -3.74
N VAL A 46 -2.42 9.31 -4.00
CA VAL A 46 -3.25 10.47 -4.40
C VAL A 46 -3.35 11.49 -3.26
N ALA A 47 -3.56 11.06 -2.03
CA ALA A 47 -3.59 11.94 -0.86
C ALA A 47 -2.26 12.67 -0.67
N LEU A 48 -1.13 11.96 -0.75
CA LEU A 48 0.20 12.55 -0.69
C LEU A 48 0.45 13.52 -1.84
N LEU A 49 -0.03 13.22 -3.04
CA LEU A 49 0.08 14.12 -4.20
C LEU A 49 -0.72 15.40 -3.94
N ALA A 50 -1.98 15.29 -3.51
CA ALA A 50 -2.82 16.42 -3.16
C ALA A 50 -2.19 17.30 -2.07
N LEU A 51 -1.65 16.69 -1.00
CA LEU A 51 -0.93 17.42 0.06
C LEU A 51 0.33 18.12 -0.45
N SER A 52 1.02 17.52 -1.43
CA SER A 52 2.25 18.09 -2.02
C SER A 52 1.96 19.23 -3.00
N SER A 53 0.77 19.25 -3.60
CA SER A 53 0.34 20.30 -4.53
C SER A 53 -0.09 21.59 -3.83
N ILE A 54 -0.29 21.58 -2.51
CA ILE A 54 -0.66 22.79 -1.75
C ILE A 54 0.58 23.67 -1.55
N PRO A 55 0.56 24.95 -1.99
CA PRO A 55 1.70 25.84 -1.85
C PRO A 55 2.08 26.04 -0.38
N PRO A 56 3.39 26.08 -0.03
CA PRO A 56 3.84 26.24 1.35
C PRO A 56 3.24 27.46 2.06
N ALA A 57 3.01 28.55 1.34
CA ALA A 57 2.47 29.81 1.87
C ALA A 57 1.05 29.70 2.43
N VAL A 58 0.25 28.73 1.96
CA VAL A 58 -1.16 28.52 2.38
C VAL A 58 -1.36 27.20 3.11
N ARG A 59 -0.28 26.42 3.28
CA ARG A 59 -0.33 25.06 3.81
C ARG A 59 -0.56 25.05 5.32
N ARG A 60 -1.83 25.00 5.75
CA ARG A 60 -2.24 24.78 7.16
C ARG A 60 -2.30 23.29 7.53
N ILE A 61 -1.28 22.53 7.17
CA ILE A 61 -1.24 21.07 7.37
C ILE A 61 -0.18 20.77 8.42
N ARG A 62 -0.49 19.89 9.37
CA ARG A 62 0.48 19.46 10.38
C ARG A 62 1.70 18.83 9.67
N PRO A 63 2.95 19.21 10.01
CA PRO A 63 4.16 18.67 9.39
C PRO A 63 4.24 17.15 9.44
N ALA A 64 3.66 16.54 10.48
CA ALA A 64 3.61 15.10 10.67
C ALA A 64 2.67 14.36 9.71
N ALA A 65 1.76 15.04 9.00
CA ALA A 65 0.72 14.36 8.20
C ALA A 65 1.33 13.53 7.04
N GLN A 66 2.22 14.12 6.26
CA GLN A 66 2.88 13.43 5.13
C GLN A 66 3.71 12.21 5.57
N PRO A 67 4.63 12.30 6.56
CA PRO A 67 5.40 11.14 6.99
C PRO A 67 4.52 10.07 7.66
N LEU A 68 3.45 10.45 8.37
CA LEU A 68 2.51 9.47 8.94
C LEU A 68 1.73 8.71 7.85
N ILE A 69 1.24 9.40 6.82
CA ILE A 69 0.55 8.74 5.70
C ILE A 69 1.52 7.83 4.95
N LEU A 70 2.74 8.30 4.68
CA LEU A 70 3.75 7.50 3.99
C LEU A 70 4.15 6.26 4.81
N GLY A 71 4.47 6.45 6.09
CA GLY A 71 4.80 5.35 7.00
C GLY A 71 3.64 4.35 7.14
N GLY A 72 2.42 4.84 7.33
CA GLY A 72 1.22 4.01 7.38
C GLY A 72 0.99 3.22 6.09
N THR A 73 1.27 3.81 4.92
CA THR A 73 1.17 3.11 3.63
C THR A 73 2.13 1.94 3.55
N PHE A 74 3.40 2.16 3.90
CA PHE A 74 4.40 1.07 3.88
C PHE A 74 4.09 -0.01 4.92
N MET A 75 3.70 0.38 6.13
CA MET A 75 3.36 -0.57 7.19
C MET A 75 2.12 -1.39 6.86
N PHE A 76 1.09 -0.78 6.26
CA PHE A 76 -0.16 -1.47 5.95
C PHE A 76 -0.06 -2.26 4.63
N SER A 77 0.14 -1.56 3.50
CA SER A 77 0.16 -2.19 2.17
C SER A 77 1.37 -3.11 2.01
N GLY A 78 2.55 -2.70 2.49
CA GLY A 78 3.77 -3.51 2.43
C GLY A 78 3.61 -4.84 3.17
N THR A 79 3.09 -4.81 4.40
CA THR A 79 2.80 -6.02 5.18
C THR A 79 1.81 -6.93 4.47
N MET A 80 0.71 -6.39 3.93
CA MET A 80 -0.27 -7.20 3.22
C MET A 80 0.32 -7.90 1.99
N TYR A 81 1.18 -7.22 1.21
CA TYR A 81 1.88 -7.85 0.09
C TYR A 81 2.80 -8.98 0.54
N LEU A 82 3.61 -8.74 1.58
CA LEU A 82 4.54 -9.72 2.13
C LEU A 82 3.80 -10.97 2.64
N LEU A 83 2.72 -10.79 3.41
CA LEU A 83 1.89 -11.89 3.92
C LEU A 83 1.17 -12.66 2.81
N THR A 84 0.83 -11.98 1.71
CA THR A 84 0.21 -12.62 0.55
C THR A 84 1.18 -13.58 -0.14
N LEU A 85 2.43 -13.13 -0.34
CA LEU A 85 3.49 -13.92 -0.96
C LEU A 85 3.97 -15.06 -0.07
N ASN A 86 4.26 -14.77 1.20
CA ASN A 86 4.78 -15.78 2.12
C ASN A 86 4.35 -15.50 3.57
N LYS A 87 3.16 -15.97 3.93
CA LYS A 87 2.60 -15.80 5.27
C LYS A 87 3.51 -16.37 6.37
N GLU A 88 4.16 -17.51 6.14
CA GLU A 88 4.98 -18.15 7.18
C GLU A 88 6.27 -17.38 7.46
N LYS A 89 6.97 -16.95 6.41
CA LYS A 89 8.19 -16.14 6.54
C LYS A 89 7.91 -14.76 7.14
N PHE A 90 6.76 -14.17 6.81
CA PHE A 90 6.41 -12.80 7.24
C PHE A 90 5.37 -12.76 8.35
N ARG A 91 5.12 -13.88 9.05
CA ARG A 91 4.12 -13.97 10.13
C ARG A 91 4.31 -12.91 11.22
N SER A 92 5.57 -12.57 11.51
CA SER A 92 5.95 -11.51 12.46
C SER A 92 5.42 -10.11 12.11
N PHE A 93 5.13 -9.85 10.83
CA PHE A 93 4.61 -8.55 10.38
C PHE A 93 3.08 -8.52 10.33
N GLY A 94 2.41 -9.68 10.42
CA GLY A 94 0.95 -9.77 10.47
C GLY A 94 0.38 -9.42 11.85
N PRO A 95 -0.94 -9.14 11.92
CA PRO A 95 -1.59 -8.85 13.18
C PRO A 95 -1.39 -10.03 14.16
N VAL A 96 -1.02 -9.71 15.41
CA VAL A 96 -0.73 -10.67 16.49
C VAL A 96 -2.01 -11.38 16.99
N THR A 97 -3.14 -11.15 16.35
CA THR A 97 -4.40 -11.83 16.69
C THR A 97 -4.35 -13.30 16.27
N PRO A 98 -4.80 -14.23 17.15
CA PRO A 98 -4.70 -15.67 16.98
C PRO A 98 -5.44 -16.22 15.75
#